data_AF-A0A2D1U6T5-F1
#
_entry.id   AF-A0A2D1U6T5-F1
#
_cell.length_a   1.000
_cell.length_b   1.000
_cell.length_c   1.000
_cell.angle_alpha   90.00
_cell.angle_beta   90.00
_cell.angle_gamma   90.00
#
_symmetry.space_group_name_H-M   'P 1'
#
loop_
_entity.id
_entity.type
_entity.pdbx_description
1 polymer ?
#
loop_
_entity_poly.entity_id
_entity_poly.type
_entity_poly.pdbx_seq_one_letter_code
_entity_poly.pdbx_strand_id
1 'polypeptide(L)'
;MTQNIHFSEEGKQAEIPIKKANYKSYIIWGSVAVVLIISLFIWAPWSSGLYNKFAISKQMSVTERGESAGVLTKAAELYNSGDYTAARKIMQTEYMSNPQDPLLSYYFSITLIKNSQEHEARTVLKKLYEGESAFKYDAAYYVALSYIKQDNKKEALIWLSKIPQGTPNYEKAKELSGKL
;
A
#
# COMPACT_ATOMS: atom_id res chain seq x y z
N MET A 1 80.28 5.26 -60.16
CA MET A 1 80.02 5.45 -58.71
C MET A 1 78.51 5.51 -58.52
N THR A 2 77.90 4.38 -58.21
CA THR A 2 76.47 4.26 -57.90
C THR A 2 76.33 4.18 -56.37
N GLN A 3 75.74 5.19 -55.75
CA GLN A 3 75.40 5.18 -54.33
C GLN A 3 74.06 4.44 -54.16
N ASN A 4 74.11 3.25 -53.56
CA ASN A 4 72.93 2.59 -53.02
C ASN A 4 72.55 3.26 -51.70
N ILE A 5 71.34 3.81 -51.67
CA ILE A 5 70.73 4.39 -50.47
C ILE A 5 70.14 3.24 -49.65
N HIS A 6 70.65 3.05 -48.45
CA HIS A 6 70.17 2.04 -47.50
C HIS A 6 68.83 2.53 -46.92
N PHE A 7 67.73 1.86 -47.23
CA PHE A 7 66.43 2.13 -46.62
C PHE A 7 66.39 1.44 -45.25
N SER A 8 66.22 2.23 -44.19
CA SER A 8 66.10 1.70 -42.82
C SER A 8 64.65 1.26 -42.60
N GLU A 9 64.44 -0.05 -42.38
CA GLU A 9 63.25 -0.50 -41.67
C GLU A 9 63.36 -0.04 -40.22
N GLU A 10 62.33 0.63 -39.69
CA GLU A 10 61.80 0.36 -38.35
C GLU A 10 60.59 1.28 -38.06
N GLY A 11 59.40 0.74 -38.30
CA GLY A 11 58.14 1.29 -37.83
C GLY A 11 57.35 0.20 -37.09
N LYS A 12 57.83 -0.24 -35.92
CA LYS A 12 57.04 -1.11 -35.04
C LYS A 12 55.96 -0.28 -34.36
N GLN A 13 54.71 -0.42 -34.81
CA GLN A 13 53.55 0.10 -34.09
C GLN A 13 53.42 -0.62 -32.74
N ALA A 14 53.39 0.14 -31.65
CA ALA A 14 53.11 -0.38 -30.32
C ALA A 14 51.60 -0.57 -30.15
N GLU A 15 51.14 -1.82 -30.13
CA GLU A 15 49.76 -2.15 -29.74
C GLU A 15 49.57 -1.89 -28.23
N ILE A 16 48.64 -1.01 -27.88
CA ILE A 16 48.29 -0.73 -26.48
C ILE A 16 47.29 -1.80 -26.03
N PRO A 17 47.58 -2.64 -25.01
CA PRO A 17 46.66 -3.68 -24.58
C PRO A 17 45.42 -3.06 -23.93
N ILE A 18 44.25 -3.23 -24.57
CA ILE A 18 42.96 -2.81 -24.00
C ILE A 18 42.65 -3.71 -22.80
N LYS A 19 42.78 -3.15 -21.58
CA LYS A 19 42.47 -3.85 -20.33
C LYS A 19 40.95 -4.08 -20.24
N LYS A 20 40.51 -5.32 -20.50
CA LYS A 20 39.09 -5.71 -20.41
C LYS A 20 38.61 -5.53 -18.96
N ALA A 21 37.72 -4.56 -18.73
CA ALA A 21 37.13 -4.33 -17.43
C ALA A 21 36.26 -5.53 -17.01
N ASN A 22 36.54 -6.11 -15.84
CA ASN A 22 35.78 -7.25 -15.31
C ASN A 22 34.52 -6.74 -14.60
N TYR A 23 33.46 -6.50 -15.37
CA TYR A 23 32.20 -5.94 -14.90
C TYR A 23 31.32 -6.93 -14.12
N LYS A 24 31.70 -8.22 -14.06
CA LYS A 24 30.88 -9.28 -13.44
C LYS A 24 30.61 -9.01 -11.95
N SER A 25 31.59 -8.50 -11.21
CA SER A 25 31.39 -8.13 -9.81
C SER A 25 30.42 -6.95 -9.65
N TYR A 26 30.44 -5.97 -10.55
CA TYR A 26 29.51 -4.83 -10.52
C TYR A 26 28.06 -5.25 -10.86
N ILE A 27 27.88 -6.24 -11.74
CA ILE A 27 26.55 -6.80 -12.02
C ILE A 27 25.99 -7.52 -10.79
N ILE A 28 26.81 -8.28 -10.07
CA ILE A 28 26.39 -9.01 -8.87
C ILE A 28 26.01 -8.04 -7.74
N TRP A 29 26.80 -6.99 -7.50
CA TRP A 29 26.44 -5.99 -6.48
C TRP A 29 25.27 -5.10 -6.91
N GLY A 30 25.15 -4.81 -8.21
CA GLY A 30 24.03 -4.07 -8.77
C GLY A 30 22.69 -4.78 -8.62
N SER A 31 22.64 -6.10 -8.81
CA SER A 31 21.40 -6.88 -8.65
C SER A 31 20.93 -6.93 -7.20
N VAL A 32 21.85 -7.04 -6.23
CA VAL A 32 21.53 -6.99 -4.80
C VAL A 32 20.95 -5.62 -4.41
N ALA A 33 21.56 -4.53 -4.88
CA ALA A 33 21.06 -3.17 -4.62
C ALA A 33 19.65 -2.95 -5.20
N VAL A 34 19.37 -3.44 -6.41
CA VAL A 34 18.04 -3.34 -7.03
C VAL A 34 17.00 -4.12 -6.24
N VAL A 35 17.30 -5.36 -5.83
CA VAL A 35 16.37 -6.18 -5.01
C VAL A 35 16.10 -5.51 -3.66
N LEU A 36 17.12 -4.94 -3.02
CA LEU A 36 16.95 -4.21 -1.76
C LEU A 36 16.11 -2.95 -1.93
N ILE A 37 16.33 -2.18 -3.00
CA ILE A 37 15.53 -0.98 -3.29
C ILE A 37 14.08 -1.36 -3.54
N ILE A 38 13.80 -2.37 -4.38
CA ILE A 38 12.43 -2.85 -4.63
C ILE A 38 11.77 -3.31 -3.33
N SER A 39 12.50 -4.05 -2.49
CA SER A 39 12.02 -4.51 -1.19
C SER A 39 11.74 -3.35 -0.23
N LEU A 40 12.61 -2.34 -0.22
CA LEU A 40 12.48 -1.13 0.60
C LEU A 40 11.30 -0.26 0.16
N PHE A 41 11.01 -0.20 -1.15
CA PHE A 41 9.85 0.51 -1.69
C PHE A 41 8.53 -0.21 -1.38
N ILE A 42 8.52 -1.55 -1.39
CA ILE A 42 7.35 -2.34 -0.97
C ILE A 42 7.10 -2.18 0.55
N TRP A 43 8.17 -2.02 1.34
CA TRP A 43 8.10 -1.93 2.81
C TRP A 43 8.46 -0.54 3.34
N ALA A 44 8.16 0.53 2.60
CA ALA A 44 8.51 1.89 2.97
C ALA A 44 7.70 2.40 4.18
N PRO A 45 8.29 2.56 5.38
CA PRO A 45 7.53 3.00 6.56
C PRO A 45 7.10 4.48 6.50
N TRP A 46 7.69 5.29 5.61
CA TRP A 46 7.49 6.74 5.53
C TRP A 46 6.21 7.17 4.77
N SER A 47 5.63 6.32 3.91
CA SER A 47 4.36 6.64 3.23
C SER A 47 3.15 6.60 4.18
N SER A 48 3.31 5.97 5.35
CA SER A 48 2.24 5.80 6.34
C SER A 48 1.91 7.07 7.12
N GLY A 49 2.71 8.13 7.03
CA GLY A 49 2.52 9.36 7.83
C GLY A 49 1.15 10.00 7.63
N LEU A 50 0.72 10.17 6.38
CA LEU A 50 -0.61 10.71 6.07
C LEU A 50 -1.71 9.73 6.45
N TYR A 51 -1.54 8.44 6.20
CA TYR A 51 -2.51 7.43 6.63
C TYR A 51 -2.74 7.50 8.14
N ASN A 52 -1.68 7.46 8.95
CA ASN A 52 -1.78 7.46 10.42
C ASN A 52 -2.40 8.76 10.96
N LYS A 53 -2.06 9.90 10.35
CA LYS A 53 -2.62 11.21 10.74
C LYS A 53 -4.12 11.32 10.44
N PHE A 54 -4.57 10.74 9.33
CA PHE A 54 -5.93 10.93 8.82
C PHE A 54 -6.86 9.75 9.09
N ALA A 55 -6.34 8.58 9.44
CA ALA A 55 -7.12 7.43 9.87
C ALA A 55 -8.10 7.82 10.99
N ILE A 56 -9.34 7.38 10.86
CA ILE A 56 -10.38 7.66 11.84
C ILE A 56 -10.33 6.55 12.89
N SER A 57 -9.98 6.90 14.13
CA SER A 57 -10.07 5.94 15.23
C SER A 57 -11.53 5.87 15.68
N LYS A 58 -12.27 4.87 15.21
CA LYS A 58 -13.61 4.56 15.70
C LYS A 58 -13.58 3.21 16.39
N GLN A 59 -14.03 3.17 17.64
CA GLN A 59 -14.21 1.89 18.33
C GLN A 59 -15.34 1.12 17.67
N MET A 60 -15.11 -0.17 17.45
CA MET A 60 -16.17 -1.09 17.09
C MET A 60 -17.05 -1.31 18.31
N SER A 61 -18.32 -0.92 18.20
CA SER A 61 -19.34 -1.17 19.22
C SER A 61 -20.40 -2.06 18.61
N VAL A 62 -20.58 -3.24 19.18
CA VAL A 62 -21.62 -4.20 18.80
C VAL A 62 -22.77 -4.00 19.77
N THR A 63 -23.97 -3.71 19.26
CA THR A 63 -25.18 -3.65 20.10
C THR A 63 -25.90 -4.97 19.91
N GLU A 64 -26.06 -5.75 20.99
CA GLU A 64 -26.48 -7.15 20.91
C GLU A 64 -27.87 -7.35 20.27
N ARG A 65 -27.96 -8.35 19.37
CA ARG A 65 -29.20 -9.09 19.07
C ARG A 65 -28.86 -10.41 18.35
N GLY A 66 -29.03 -11.55 19.02
CA GLY A 66 -28.96 -12.90 18.43
C GLY A 66 -27.74 -13.76 18.84
N GLU A 67 -27.69 -15.03 18.41
CA GLU A 67 -26.67 -16.03 18.77
C GLU A 67 -25.23 -15.65 18.33
N SER A 68 -25.06 -14.86 17.28
CA SER A 68 -23.76 -14.35 16.82
C SER A 68 -23.20 -13.21 17.69
N ALA A 69 -23.94 -12.76 18.71
CA ALA A 69 -23.55 -11.64 19.57
C ALA A 69 -22.22 -11.88 20.30
N GLY A 70 -21.93 -13.11 20.74
CA GLY A 70 -20.68 -13.41 21.44
C GLY A 70 -19.43 -13.32 20.54
N VAL A 71 -19.55 -13.76 19.28
CA VAL A 71 -18.43 -13.83 18.35
C VAL A 71 -18.02 -12.42 17.87
N LEU A 72 -19.00 -11.59 17.49
CA LEU A 72 -18.71 -10.22 17.07
C LEU A 72 -18.29 -9.32 18.24
N THR A 73 -18.78 -9.56 19.45
CA THR A 73 -18.27 -8.89 20.66
C THR A 73 -16.79 -9.20 20.84
N LYS A 74 -16.38 -10.46 20.68
CA LYS A 74 -14.96 -10.82 20.77
C LYS A 74 -14.11 -10.17 19.69
N ALA A 75 -14.61 -10.11 18.46
CA ALA A 75 -13.95 -9.42 17.37
C ALA A 75 -13.79 -7.92 17.66
N ALA A 76 -14.81 -7.28 18.25
CA ALA A 76 -14.77 -5.88 18.63
C ALA A 76 -13.75 -5.60 19.75
N GLU A 77 -13.66 -6.46 20.77
CA GLU A 77 -12.63 -6.37 21.81
C GLU A 77 -11.22 -6.40 21.22
N LEU A 78 -10.94 -7.37 20.33
CA LEU A 78 -9.64 -7.52 19.67
C LEU A 78 -9.33 -6.34 18.75
N TYR A 79 -10.33 -5.85 18.01
CA TYR A 79 -10.19 -4.67 17.18
C TYR A 79 -9.84 -3.43 18.01
N ASN A 80 -10.57 -3.21 19.11
CA ASN A 80 -10.43 -2.05 19.97
C ASN A 80 -9.12 -2.09 20.78
N SER A 81 -8.58 -3.28 21.08
CA SER A 81 -7.26 -3.45 21.71
C SER A 81 -6.10 -3.35 20.71
N GLY A 82 -6.39 -3.31 19.41
CA GLY A 82 -5.38 -3.23 18.35
C GLY A 82 -4.82 -4.57 17.89
N ASP A 83 -5.34 -5.71 18.39
CA ASP A 83 -5.02 -7.04 17.87
C ASP A 83 -5.80 -7.30 16.57
N TYR A 84 -5.41 -6.56 15.53
CA TYR A 84 -6.02 -6.66 14.22
C TYR A 84 -5.78 -8.03 13.58
N THR A 85 -4.73 -8.75 13.94
CA THR A 85 -4.46 -10.08 13.39
C THR A 85 -5.45 -11.11 13.93
N ALA A 86 -5.73 -11.10 15.24
CA ALA A 86 -6.75 -11.98 15.81
C ALA A 86 -8.17 -11.55 15.41
N ALA A 87 -8.47 -10.24 15.42
CA ALA A 87 -9.75 -9.72 14.97
C ALA A 87 -10.07 -10.14 13.53
N ARG A 88 -9.07 -10.10 12.63
CA ARG A 88 -9.21 -10.52 11.24
C ARG A 88 -9.71 -11.94 11.10
N LYS A 89 -9.16 -12.88 11.87
CA LYS A 89 -9.53 -14.30 11.78
C LYS A 89 -11.01 -14.49 12.08
N ILE A 90 -11.51 -13.84 13.13
CA ILE A 90 -12.92 -13.92 13.52
C ILE A 90 -13.80 -13.22 12.47
N MET A 91 -13.48 -11.97 12.14
CA MET A 91 -14.28 -11.17 11.20
C MET A 91 -14.33 -11.77 9.79
N GLN A 92 -13.27 -12.46 9.35
CA GLN A 92 -13.25 -13.12 8.05
C GLN A 92 -14.30 -14.23 7.98
N THR A 93 -14.39 -15.08 9.01
CA THR A 93 -15.41 -16.13 9.09
C THR A 93 -16.82 -15.54 9.09
N GLU A 94 -17.06 -14.53 9.95
CA GLU A 94 -18.37 -13.87 10.03
C GLU A 94 -18.75 -13.17 8.72
N TYR A 95 -17.79 -12.52 8.05
CA TYR A 95 -18.03 -11.82 6.80
C TYR A 95 -18.36 -12.79 5.66
N MET A 96 -17.72 -13.97 5.63
CA MET A 96 -18.05 -15.00 4.65
C MET A 96 -19.48 -15.55 4.84
N SER A 97 -19.96 -15.63 6.07
CA SER A 97 -21.33 -16.06 6.37
C SER A 97 -22.37 -14.96 6.11
N ASN A 98 -22.04 -13.68 6.34
CA ASN A 98 -22.95 -12.56 6.11
C ASN A 98 -22.25 -11.33 5.50
N PRO A 99 -21.93 -11.34 4.19
CA PRO A 99 -21.16 -10.27 3.53
C PRO A 99 -21.98 -9.01 3.22
N GLN A 100 -23.17 -8.87 3.82
CA GLN A 100 -24.07 -7.72 3.64
C GLN A 100 -24.20 -6.89 4.92
N ASP A 101 -23.66 -7.34 6.06
CA ASP A 101 -23.63 -6.56 7.29
C ASP A 101 -22.71 -5.33 7.09
N PRO A 102 -23.25 -4.09 7.10
CA PRO A 102 -22.46 -2.90 6.85
C PRO A 102 -21.44 -2.60 7.95
N LEU A 103 -21.78 -2.91 9.21
CA LEU A 103 -20.90 -2.68 10.36
C LEU A 103 -19.71 -3.65 10.30
N LEU A 104 -19.99 -4.94 10.08
CA LEU A 104 -18.94 -5.93 9.92
C LEU A 104 -18.06 -5.63 8.71
N SER A 105 -18.66 -5.30 7.56
CA SER A 105 -17.93 -4.96 6.34
C SER A 105 -16.97 -3.79 6.55
N TYR A 106 -17.42 -2.75 7.26
CA TYR A 106 -16.62 -1.57 7.55
C TYR A 106 -15.42 -1.90 8.45
N TYR A 107 -15.65 -2.51 9.62
CA TYR A 107 -14.58 -2.81 10.57
C TYR A 107 -13.63 -3.91 10.09
N PHE A 108 -14.15 -4.92 9.38
CA PHE A 108 -13.33 -5.93 8.73
C PHE A 108 -12.38 -5.30 7.71
N SER A 109 -12.86 -4.39 6.87
CA SER A 109 -12.01 -3.68 5.90
C SER A 109 -10.89 -2.89 6.54
N ILE A 110 -11.17 -2.20 7.65
CA ILE A 110 -10.12 -1.46 8.39
C ILE A 110 -9.10 -2.45 8.96
N THR A 111 -9.57 -3.58 9.49
CA THR A 111 -8.72 -4.66 10.00
C THR A 111 -7.81 -5.22 8.89
N LEU A 112 -8.33 -5.40 7.67
CA LEU A 112 -7.54 -5.80 6.50
C LEU A 112 -6.45 -4.77 6.19
N ILE A 113 -6.76 -3.46 6.16
CA ILE A 113 -5.76 -2.40 5.94
C ILE A 113 -4.69 -2.40 7.04
N LYS A 114 -5.08 -2.63 8.30
CA LYS A 114 -4.14 -2.72 9.43
C LYS A 114 -3.21 -3.94 9.33
N ASN A 115 -3.65 -5.01 8.68
CA ASN A 115 -2.84 -6.19 8.36
C ASN A 115 -2.16 -6.14 6.97
N SER A 116 -2.04 -4.95 6.37
CA SER A 116 -1.39 -4.77 5.04
C SER A 116 -2.07 -5.54 3.90
N GLN A 117 -3.40 -5.64 3.94
CA GLN A 117 -4.23 -6.26 2.92
C GLN A 117 -5.14 -5.23 2.24
N GLU A 118 -4.55 -4.13 1.78
CA GLU A 118 -5.27 -2.98 1.22
C GLU A 118 -6.11 -3.36 -0.01
N HIS A 119 -5.63 -4.29 -0.85
CA HIS A 119 -6.37 -4.72 -2.03
C HIS A 119 -7.69 -5.42 -1.65
N GLU A 120 -7.63 -6.38 -0.72
CA GLU A 120 -8.81 -7.09 -0.22
C GLU A 120 -9.77 -6.13 0.48
N ALA A 121 -9.23 -5.23 1.30
CA ALA A 121 -10.01 -4.19 1.97
C ALA A 121 -10.80 -3.33 0.96
N ARG A 122 -10.16 -2.91 -0.13
CA ARG A 122 -10.83 -2.12 -1.17
C ARG A 122 -11.98 -2.87 -1.83
N THR A 123 -11.86 -4.18 -2.03
CA THR A 123 -12.97 -4.98 -2.58
C THR A 123 -14.20 -4.90 -1.68
N VAL A 124 -14.01 -5.08 -0.37
CA VAL A 124 -15.11 -5.00 0.61
C VAL A 124 -15.66 -3.57 0.72
N LEU A 125 -14.80 -2.55 0.82
CA LEU A 125 -15.21 -1.15 0.94
C LEU A 125 -15.94 -0.62 -0.29
N LYS A 126 -15.53 -1.03 -1.49
CA LYS A 126 -16.19 -0.61 -2.75
C LYS A 126 -17.63 -1.12 -2.79
N LYS A 127 -17.84 -2.39 -2.42
CA LYS A 127 -19.18 -2.96 -2.29
C LYS A 127 -19.99 -2.24 -1.20
N LEU A 128 -19.38 -1.91 -0.07
CA LEU A 128 -20.04 -1.13 0.99
C LEU A 128 -20.44 0.28 0.54
N TYR A 129 -19.62 0.93 -0.28
CA TYR A 129 -19.90 2.23 -0.89
C TYR A 129 -21.03 2.19 -1.93
N GLU A 130 -21.24 1.05 -2.61
CA GLU A 130 -22.35 0.87 -3.55
C GLU A 130 -23.72 0.77 -2.84
N GLY A 131 -23.72 0.45 -1.55
CA GLY A 131 -24.94 0.40 -0.73
C GLY A 131 -25.39 1.76 -0.18
N GLU A 132 -26.46 1.74 0.62
CA GLU A 132 -27.07 2.94 1.22
C GLU A 132 -26.92 2.99 2.76
N SER A 133 -25.90 2.33 3.30
CA SER A 133 -25.65 2.33 4.74
C SER A 133 -25.05 3.66 5.24
N ALA A 134 -25.14 3.91 6.54
CA ALA A 134 -24.45 5.03 7.19
C ALA A 134 -22.92 5.01 6.98
N PHE A 135 -22.34 3.85 6.61
CA PHE A 135 -20.91 3.71 6.33
C PHE A 135 -20.53 4.00 4.88
N LYS A 136 -21.48 4.34 3.99
CA LYS A 136 -21.22 4.55 2.55
C LYS A 136 -20.02 5.46 2.29
N TYR A 137 -20.05 6.69 2.81
CA TYR A 137 -19.00 7.67 2.57
C TYR A 137 -17.76 7.45 3.45
N ASP A 138 -17.91 6.82 4.60
CA ASP A 138 -16.77 6.35 5.40
C ASP A 138 -16.01 5.25 4.63
N ALA A 139 -16.72 4.41 3.87
CA ALA A 139 -16.09 3.40 3.03
C ALA A 139 -15.26 4.04 1.91
N ALA A 140 -15.81 5.06 1.22
CA ALA A 140 -15.04 5.83 0.23
C ALA A 140 -13.77 6.46 0.84
N TYR A 141 -13.90 7.02 2.05
CA TYR A 141 -12.76 7.60 2.78
C TYR A 141 -11.67 6.55 3.05
N TYR A 142 -12.04 5.35 3.50
CA TYR A 142 -11.08 4.28 3.75
C TYR A 142 -10.50 3.66 2.48
N VAL A 143 -11.22 3.68 1.35
CA VAL A 143 -10.63 3.33 0.06
C VAL A 143 -9.50 4.30 -0.27
N ALA A 144 -9.71 5.61 -0.12
CA ALA A 144 -8.68 6.61 -0.34
C ALA A 144 -7.46 6.40 0.58
N LEU A 145 -7.69 6.19 1.88
CA LEU A 145 -6.63 5.89 2.84
C LEU A 145 -5.82 4.64 2.48
N SER A 146 -6.47 3.60 1.97
CA SER A 146 -5.79 2.39 1.51
C SER A 146 -4.87 2.65 0.31
N TYR A 147 -5.24 3.57 -0.58
CA TYR A 147 -4.41 3.99 -1.71
C TYR A 147 -3.25 4.87 -1.26
N ILE A 148 -3.46 5.76 -0.28
CA ILE A 148 -2.39 6.58 0.33
C ILE A 148 -1.32 5.70 0.94
N LYS A 149 -1.71 4.62 1.63
CA LYS A 149 -0.77 3.66 2.22
C LYS A 149 0.09 2.95 1.16
N GLN A 150 -0.41 2.86 -0.08
CA GLN A 150 0.31 2.33 -1.24
C GLN A 150 0.88 3.43 -2.16
N ASP A 151 0.98 4.67 -1.66
CA ASP A 151 1.47 5.85 -2.38
C ASP A 151 0.73 6.17 -3.71
N ASN A 152 -0.49 5.67 -3.86
CA ASN A 152 -1.32 5.93 -5.05
C ASN A 152 -2.21 7.15 -4.84
N LYS A 153 -1.58 8.33 -4.91
CA LYS A 153 -2.25 9.63 -4.72
C LYS A 153 -3.38 9.88 -5.72
N LYS A 154 -3.21 9.47 -6.98
CA LYS A 154 -4.20 9.67 -8.03
C LYS A 154 -5.51 8.98 -7.69
N GLU A 155 -5.46 7.70 -7.32
CA GLU A 155 -6.67 6.96 -6.91
C GLU A 155 -7.24 7.49 -5.60
N ALA A 156 -6.38 7.89 -4.64
CA ALA A 156 -6.86 8.49 -3.41
C ALA A 156 -7.69 9.76 -3.66
N LEU A 157 -7.24 10.66 -4.53
CA LEU A 157 -7.98 11.89 -4.89
C LEU A 157 -9.32 11.58 -5.56
N ILE A 158 -9.40 10.56 -6.42
CA ILE A 158 -10.65 10.11 -7.04
C ILE A 158 -11.65 9.62 -5.99
N TRP A 159 -11.18 8.94 -4.95
CA TRP A 159 -12.05 8.43 -3.89
C TRP A 159 -12.46 9.50 -2.89
N LEU A 160 -11.58 10.46 -2.58
CA LEU A 160 -11.91 11.58 -1.70
C LEU A 160 -12.96 12.50 -2.33
N SER A 161 -12.94 12.70 -3.65
CA SER A 161 -13.93 13.54 -4.34
C SER A 161 -15.36 12.96 -4.35
N LYS A 162 -15.52 11.66 -4.05
CA LYS A 162 -16.83 11.01 -3.92
C LYS A 162 -17.55 11.31 -2.61
N ILE A 163 -16.88 11.98 -1.67
CA ILE A 163 -17.44 12.30 -0.34
C ILE A 163 -18.16 13.65 -0.43
N PRO A 164 -19.50 13.69 -0.34
CA PRO A 164 -20.25 14.92 -0.50
C PRO A 164 -20.14 15.83 0.72
N GLN A 165 -20.31 17.13 0.48
CA GLN A 165 -20.44 18.12 1.54
C GLN A 165 -21.60 17.77 2.47
N GLY A 166 -21.42 18.01 3.77
CA GLY A 166 -22.41 17.69 4.80
C GLY A 166 -22.27 16.28 5.39
N THR A 167 -21.37 15.44 4.87
CA THR A 167 -21.01 14.17 5.53
C THR A 167 -20.04 14.40 6.69
N PRO A 168 -20.03 13.52 7.71
CA PRO A 168 -19.19 13.70 8.91
C PRO A 168 -17.71 13.87 8.61
N ASN A 169 -17.21 13.23 7.55
CA ASN A 169 -15.78 13.21 7.19
C ASN A 169 -15.43 14.13 6.01
N TYR A 170 -16.35 14.98 5.54
CA TYR A 170 -16.10 15.85 4.38
C TYR A 170 -14.92 16.81 4.59
N GLU A 171 -14.88 17.55 5.70
CA GLU A 171 -13.81 18.52 5.95
C GLU A 171 -12.44 17.83 6.06
N LYS A 172 -12.41 16.65 6.69
CA LYS A 172 -11.20 15.84 6.77
C LYS A 172 -10.77 15.31 5.39
N ALA A 173 -11.72 14.93 4.53
CA ALA A 173 -11.44 14.51 3.15
C ALA A 173 -10.91 15.65 2.29
N LYS A 174 -11.43 16.87 2.49
CA LYS A 174 -10.96 18.09 1.83
C LYS A 174 -9.56 18.47 2.27
N GLU A 175 -9.27 18.45 3.58
CA GLU A 175 -7.92 18.70 4.10
C GLU A 175 -6.93 17.67 3.56
N LEU A 176 -7.31 16.38 3.57
CA LEU A 176 -6.46 15.31 3.07
C LEU A 176 -6.17 15.48 1.58
N SER A 177 -7.18 15.81 0.77
CA SER A 177 -7.00 16.09 -0.67
C SER A 177 -6.00 17.21 -0.91
N GLY A 178 -6.00 18.26 -0.08
CA GLY A 178 -5.05 19.38 -0.19
C GLY A 178 -3.60 19.03 0.20
N LYS A 179 -3.35 17.86 0.80
CA LYS A 179 -2.01 17.40 1.20
C LYS A 179 -1.41 16.36 0.25
N LEU A 180 -2.21 15.79 -0.66
CA LEU A 180 -1.76 14.78 -1.63
C LEU A 180 -1.13 15.47 -2.84
#